data_AF-A0A8J3RY84-F1
#
_entry.id   AF-A0A8J3RY84-F1
#
_cell.length_a   1.000
_cell.length_b   1.000
_cell.length_c   1.000
_cell.angle_alpha   90.00
_cell.angle_beta   90.00
_cell.angle_gamma   90.00
#
_symmetry.space_group_name_H-M   'P 1'
#
loop_
_entity.id
_entity.type
_entity.pdbx_description
1 polymer ?
#
loop_
_entity_poly.entity_id
_entity_poly.type
_entity_poly.pdbx_seq_one_letter_code
_entity_poly.pdbx_strand_id
1 'polypeptide(L)'
;MYADPPAPQPLQPGETPPAPDSAGSALLGPGAAVTWEFNPEYQRLVTLWGQVLPLLETLTTSLDKAYQMSRSRDVWDAPVGERYVRDLVEWRARLGQYRQAILTSISDQAADTPRWVPVNTGAPHAFS
;
A
#
# COMPACT_ATOMS: atom_id res chain seq x y z
N MET A 1 -2.42 12.18 15.97
CA MET A 1 -2.66 11.80 14.55
C MET A 1 -2.12 10.39 14.41
N TYR A 2 -2.88 9.43 13.88
CA TYR A 2 -2.33 8.09 13.63
C TYR A 2 -1.26 8.22 12.54
N ALA A 3 -0.10 7.62 12.78
CA ALA A 3 0.97 7.57 11.79
C ALA A 3 0.58 6.56 10.70
N ASP A 4 0.89 6.89 9.45
CA ASP A 4 0.73 5.93 8.36
C ASP A 4 1.55 4.66 8.65
N PRO A 5 1.04 3.47 8.29
CA PRO A 5 1.79 2.23 8.44
C PRO A 5 3.03 2.21 7.54
N PRO A 6 3.98 1.29 7.75
CA PRO A 6 5.13 1.16 6.87
C PRO A 6 4.69 0.78 5.45
N ALA A 7 5.26 1.47 4.46
CA ALA A 7 5.04 1.17 3.06
C ALA A 7 5.66 -0.17 2.65
N PRO A 8 5.03 -0.95 1.76
CA PRO A 8 5.66 -2.12 1.16
C PRO A 8 6.90 -1.71 0.37
N GLN A 9 8.01 -2.43 0.59
CA GLN A 9 9.30 -2.09 0.01
C GLN A 9 9.42 -2.61 -1.43
N PRO A 10 9.73 -1.76 -2.44
CA PRO A 10 10.05 -2.23 -3.78
C PRO A 10 11.32 -3.08 -3.77
N LEU A 11 11.48 -3.93 -4.80
CA LEU A 11 12.72 -4.65 -5.08
C LEU A 11 13.88 -3.66 -5.16
N GLN A 12 14.88 -3.84 -4.29
CA GLN A 12 16.07 -2.99 -4.28
C GLN A 12 17.11 -3.47 -5.31
N PRO A 13 17.93 -2.57 -5.88
CA PRO A 13 19.04 -2.96 -6.74
C PRO A 13 20.00 -3.89 -5.99
N GLY A 14 20.25 -5.09 -6.54
CA GLY A 14 21.11 -6.09 -5.93
C GLY A 14 20.46 -6.92 -4.82
N GLU A 15 19.17 -6.74 -4.56
CA GLU A 15 18.41 -7.62 -3.66
C GLU A 15 18.28 -9.02 -4.27
N THR A 16 18.65 -10.03 -3.50
CA THR A 16 18.59 -11.45 -3.90
C THR A 16 17.57 -12.20 -3.06
N PRO A 17 17.01 -13.31 -3.58
CA PRO A 17 16.12 -14.17 -2.80
C PRO A 17 16.80 -14.67 -1.53
N PRO A 18 16.01 -15.03 -0.48
CA PRO A 18 16.55 -15.67 0.70
C PRO A 18 17.31 -16.95 0.34
N ALA A 19 18.37 -17.25 1.10
CA ALA A 19 19.18 -18.45 0.90
C ALA A 19 18.29 -19.72 0.82
N PRO A 20 18.67 -20.73 0.01
CA PRO A 20 17.85 -21.89 -0.31
C PRO A 20 17.41 -22.75 0.89
N ASP A 21 17.91 -22.46 2.09
CA ASP A 21 17.62 -23.20 3.32
C ASP A 21 16.37 -22.67 4.06
N SER A 22 15.82 -21.52 3.68
CA SER A 22 14.91 -20.76 4.56
C SER A 22 13.41 -20.87 4.22
N ALA A 23 13.01 -21.35 3.05
CA ALA A 23 11.60 -21.50 2.70
C ALA A 23 11.39 -22.52 1.57
N GLY A 24 11.05 -23.76 1.91
CA GLY A 24 10.46 -24.71 0.93
C GLY A 24 11.39 -25.72 0.24
N SER A 25 12.70 -25.68 0.47
CA SER A 25 13.64 -26.73 -0.02
C SER A 25 13.29 -28.15 0.47
N ALA A 26 12.48 -28.29 1.52
CA ALA A 26 12.07 -29.60 2.03
C ALA A 26 10.98 -30.31 1.18
N LEU A 27 10.32 -29.60 0.25
CA LEU A 27 9.25 -30.17 -0.60
C LEU A 27 9.71 -30.58 -2.00
N LEU A 28 10.91 -30.18 -2.40
CA LEU A 28 11.51 -30.53 -3.68
C LEU A 28 12.67 -31.47 -3.37
N GLY A 29 12.59 -32.72 -3.85
CA GLY A 29 13.57 -33.76 -3.54
C GLY A 29 15.03 -33.33 -3.77
N PRO A 30 15.99 -34.05 -3.16
CA PRO A 30 17.40 -33.66 -3.19
C PRO A 30 17.91 -33.55 -4.63
N GLY A 31 18.19 -32.31 -5.07
CA GLY A 31 18.79 -32.03 -6.39
C GLY A 31 18.07 -31.02 -7.29
N ALA A 32 16.89 -30.51 -6.91
CA ALA A 32 16.21 -29.48 -7.70
C ALA A 32 16.81 -28.09 -7.44
N ALA A 33 17.46 -27.49 -8.44
CA ALA A 33 17.85 -26.09 -8.41
C ALA A 33 16.58 -25.21 -8.48
N VAL A 34 16.15 -24.67 -7.34
CA VAL A 34 15.03 -23.72 -7.27
C VAL A 34 15.49 -22.38 -7.81
N THR A 35 14.89 -21.95 -8.91
CA THR A 35 15.03 -20.56 -9.39
C THR A 35 13.97 -19.72 -8.67
N TRP A 36 14.34 -18.53 -8.20
CA TRP A 36 13.43 -17.62 -7.51
C TRP A 36 13.12 -16.41 -8.37
N GLU A 37 11.91 -15.90 -8.26
CA GLU A 37 11.51 -14.61 -8.84
C GLU A 37 10.90 -13.70 -7.77
N PHE A 38 10.97 -12.40 -8.00
CA PHE A 38 10.29 -11.44 -7.15
C PHE A 38 8.78 -11.55 -7.36
N ASN A 39 8.03 -11.66 -6.28
CA ASN A 39 6.61 -11.98 -6.34
C ASN A 39 5.83 -10.85 -7.05
N PRO A 40 5.17 -11.15 -8.20
CA PRO A 40 4.40 -10.15 -8.94
C PRO A 40 3.19 -9.64 -8.14
N GLU A 41 2.59 -10.46 -7.27
CA GLU A 41 1.48 -10.03 -6.41
C GLU A 41 1.95 -9.02 -5.36
N TYR A 42 3.12 -9.26 -4.75
CA TYR A 42 3.73 -8.29 -3.84
C TYR A 42 4.07 -6.98 -4.57
N GLN A 43 4.61 -7.06 -5.80
CA GLN A 43 4.90 -5.87 -6.62
C GLN A 43 3.65 -5.05 -6.91
N ARG A 44 2.48 -5.69 -7.11
CA ARG A 44 1.21 -4.96 -7.28
C ARG A 44 0.84 -4.15 -6.04
N LEU A 45 1.10 -4.67 -4.83
CA LEU A 45 0.86 -3.95 -3.58
C LEU A 45 1.77 -2.72 -3.45
N VAL A 46 3.04 -2.85 -3.85
CA VAL A 46 3.98 -1.71 -3.93
C VAL A 46 3.48 -0.65 -4.88
N THR A 47 3.04 -1.04 -6.08
CA THR A 47 2.47 -0.11 -7.07
C THR A 47 1.19 0.53 -6.55
N LEU A 48 0.30 -0.24 -5.93
CA LEU A 48 -0.96 0.25 -5.37
C LEU A 48 -0.71 1.29 -4.28
N TRP A 49 0.22 1.03 -3.37
CA TRP A 49 0.64 2.02 -2.36
C TRP A 49 1.08 3.33 -3.00
N GLY A 50 1.98 3.25 -3.99
CA GLY A 50 2.51 4.41 -4.71
C GLY A 50 1.44 5.21 -5.47
N GLN A 51 0.35 4.58 -5.89
CA GLN A 51 -0.78 5.25 -6.55
C GLN A 51 -1.76 5.86 -5.55
N VAL A 52 -2.08 5.15 -4.47
CA VAL A 52 -3.12 5.54 -3.52
C VAL A 52 -2.66 6.66 -2.59
N LEU A 53 -1.42 6.61 -2.10
CA LEU A 53 -0.90 7.58 -1.15
C LEU A 53 -1.01 9.03 -1.67
N PRO A 54 -0.55 9.37 -2.90
CA PRO A 54 -0.69 10.72 -3.44
C PRO A 54 -2.15 11.16 -3.66
N LEU A 55 -3.04 10.23 -4.01
CA LEU A 55 -4.47 10.53 -4.17
C LEU A 55 -5.10 10.94 -2.83
N LEU A 56 -4.77 10.24 -1.75
CA LEU A 56 -5.24 10.57 -0.40
C LEU A 56 -4.67 11.90 0.10
N GLU A 57 -3.42 12.21 -0.23
CA GLU A 57 -2.79 13.50 0.07
C GLU A 57 -3.45 14.65 -0.68
N THR A 58 -3.76 14.43 -1.97
CA THR A 58 -4.48 15.40 -2.80
C THR A 58 -5.85 15.70 -2.22
N LEU A 59 -6.64 14.66 -1.89
CA LEU A 59 -7.96 14.82 -1.28
C LEU A 59 -7.89 15.61 0.03
N THR A 60 -6.91 15.30 0.89
CA THR A 60 -6.71 15.98 2.17
C THR A 60 -6.40 17.45 1.95
N THR A 61 -5.49 17.75 1.03
CA THR A 61 -5.09 19.12 0.70
C THR A 61 -6.24 19.92 0.08
N SER A 62 -7.03 19.30 -0.80
CA SER A 62 -8.21 19.93 -1.40
C SER A 62 -9.26 20.28 -0.35
N LEU A 63 -9.52 19.38 0.60
CA LEU A 63 -10.47 19.63 1.69
C LEU A 63 -9.96 20.73 2.63
N ASP A 64 -8.67 20.74 2.92
CA ASP A 64 -8.03 21.78 3.75
C ASP A 64 -8.13 23.15 3.11
N LYS A 65 -7.90 23.25 1.80
CA LYS A 65 -8.10 24.49 1.05
C LYS A 65 -9.55 24.97 1.13
N ALA A 66 -10.51 24.07 0.92
CA ALA A 66 -11.93 24.39 1.02
C ALA A 66 -12.32 24.86 2.44
N TYR A 67 -11.78 24.20 3.47
CA TYR A 67 -11.95 24.60 4.87
C TYR A 67 -11.44 26.02 5.11
N GLN A 68 -10.23 26.36 4.67
CA GLN A 68 -9.68 27.72 4.83
C GLN A 68 -10.54 28.78 4.14
N MET A 69 -11.02 28.49 2.93
CA MET A 69 -11.91 29.41 2.19
C MET A 69 -13.26 29.59 2.89
N SER A 70 -13.85 28.52 3.43
CA SER A 70 -15.15 28.57 4.13
C SER A 70 -15.11 29.32 5.46
N ARG A 71 -13.94 29.40 6.11
CA ARG A 71 -13.75 30.11 7.37
C ARG A 71 -13.54 31.62 7.18
N SER A 72 -13.32 32.09 5.95
CA SER A 72 -13.20 33.52 5.67
C SER A 72 -14.55 34.21 5.88
N ARG A 73 -14.62 35.06 6.91
CA ARG A 73 -15.78 35.92 7.22
C ARG A 73 -16.03 37.00 6.16
N ASP A 74 -15.07 37.19 5.26
CA ASP A 74 -15.19 38.15 4.16
C ASP A 74 -16.07 37.60 3.01
N VAL A 75 -16.29 36.28 2.97
CA VAL A 75 -17.00 35.59 1.88
C VAL A 75 -18.38 35.08 2.29
N TRP A 76 -18.55 34.69 3.55
CA TRP A 76 -19.79 34.07 4.04
C TRP A 76 -20.36 34.81 5.25
N ASP A 77 -21.67 35.00 5.24
CA ASP A 77 -22.42 35.49 6.40
C ASP A 77 -22.24 34.50 7.57
N ALA A 78 -21.98 35.00 8.78
CA ALA A 78 -21.44 34.20 9.89
C ALA A 78 -22.20 32.89 10.21
N PRO A 79 -23.55 32.84 10.20
CA PRO A 79 -24.29 31.61 10.49
C PRO A 79 -24.20 30.55 9.39
N VAL A 80 -24.03 30.98 8.13
CA VAL A 80 -23.91 30.08 6.98
C VAL A 80 -22.55 29.41 6.99
N GLY A 81 -21.49 30.17 7.24
CA GLY A 81 -20.13 29.64 7.36
C GLY A 81 -20.00 28.60 8.47
N GLU A 82 -20.57 28.84 9.66
CA GLU A 82 -20.45 27.92 10.80
C GLU A 82 -21.02 26.52 10.55
N ARG A 83 -22.14 26.41 9.83
CA ARG A 83 -22.74 25.11 9.49
C ARG A 83 -21.86 24.30 8.56
N TYR A 84 -21.41 24.90 7.46
CA TYR A 84 -20.61 24.17 6.46
C TYR A 84 -19.18 23.88 6.94
N VAL A 85 -18.62 24.73 7.81
CA VAL A 85 -17.34 24.49 8.49
C VAL A 85 -17.41 23.22 9.35
N ARG A 86 -18.54 22.96 10.01
CA ARG A 86 -18.73 21.74 10.80
C ARG A 86 -18.70 20.48 9.93
N ASP A 87 -19.45 20.48 8.84
CA ASP A 87 -19.49 19.36 7.91
C ASP A 87 -18.10 19.08 7.32
N LEU A 88 -17.32 20.12 6.99
CA LEU A 88 -15.95 19.97 6.50
C LEU A 88 -15.00 19.35 7.53
N VAL A 89 -15.16 19.67 8.83
CA VAL A 89 -14.39 19.03 9.90
C VAL A 89 -14.73 17.54 10.01
N GLU A 90 -16.01 17.18 9.90
CA GLU A 90 -16.44 15.77 9.90
C GLU A 90 -15.87 15.02 8.70
N TRP A 91 -15.92 15.61 7.50
CA TRP A 91 -15.29 15.04 6.31
C TRP A 91 -13.79 14.85 6.47
N ARG A 92 -13.10 15.80 7.11
CA ARG A 92 -11.65 15.69 7.36
C ARG A 92 -11.34 14.52 8.29
N ALA A 93 -12.15 14.34 9.33
CA ALA A 93 -12.00 13.21 10.24
C ALA A 93 -12.24 11.86 9.53
N ARG A 94 -13.29 11.77 8.71
CA ARG A 94 -13.60 10.58 7.91
C ARG A 94 -12.50 10.27 6.89
N LEU A 95 -11.95 11.29 6.23
CA LEU A 95 -10.86 11.11 5.28
C LEU A 95 -9.59 10.58 5.96
N GLY A 96 -9.28 11.04 7.18
CA GLY A 96 -8.20 10.49 7.98
C GLY A 96 -8.40 9.01 8.34
N GLN A 97 -9.62 8.63 8.72
CA GLN A 97 -9.97 7.23 8.98
C GLN A 97 -9.85 6.37 7.72
N TYR A 98 -10.32 6.90 6.59
CA TYR A 98 -10.24 6.23 5.29
C TYR A 98 -8.79 6.02 4.84
N ARG A 99 -7.93 7.03 5.00
CA ARG A 99 -6.49 6.93 4.74
C ARG A 99 -5.87 5.80 5.57
N GLN A 100 -6.13 5.81 6.88
CA GLN A 100 -5.60 4.77 7.77
C GLN A 100 -6.06 3.38 7.32
N ALA A 101 -7.35 3.19 7.07
CA ALA A 101 -7.92 1.90 6.70
C ALA A 101 -7.28 1.33 5.42
N ILE A 102 -7.16 2.15 4.36
CA ILE A 102 -6.58 1.69 3.10
C ILE A 102 -5.10 1.39 3.26
N LEU A 103 -4.32 2.32 3.80
CA LEU A 103 -2.87 2.10 3.92
C LEU A 103 -2.56 0.90 4.83
N THR A 104 -3.32 0.72 5.92
CA THR A 104 -3.22 -0.48 6.77
C THR A 104 -3.54 -1.73 5.98
N SER A 105 -4.63 -1.77 5.21
CA SER A 105 -4.97 -2.97 4.41
C SER A 105 -3.88 -3.35 3.40
N ILE A 106 -3.21 -2.36 2.77
CA ILE A 106 -2.13 -2.62 1.83
C ILE A 106 -0.89 -3.13 2.57
N SER A 107 -0.56 -2.52 3.72
CA SER A 107 0.59 -2.89 4.55
C SER A 107 0.44 -4.29 5.13
N ASP A 108 -0.73 -4.61 5.68
CA ASP A 108 -1.05 -5.93 6.24
C ASP A 108 -0.99 -7.01 5.15
N GLN A 109 -1.63 -6.77 4.00
CA GLN A 109 -1.57 -7.70 2.88
C GLN A 109 -0.13 -7.90 2.38
N ALA A 110 0.69 -6.84 2.37
CA ALA A 110 2.09 -6.96 1.98
C ALA A 110 2.93 -7.74 3.00
N ALA A 111 2.63 -7.60 4.30
CA ALA A 111 3.27 -8.37 5.36
C ALA A 111 2.96 -9.88 5.24
N ASP A 112 1.74 -10.22 4.82
CA ASP A 112 1.30 -11.61 4.62
C ASP A 112 1.69 -12.18 3.24
N THR A 113 2.23 -11.36 2.34
CA THR A 113 2.62 -11.78 0.99
C THR A 113 4.13 -11.98 0.89
N PRO A 114 4.62 -13.18 0.54
CA PRO A 114 6.07 -13.40 0.40
C PRO A 114 6.64 -12.55 -0.73
N ARG A 115 7.80 -11.92 -0.50
CA ARG A 115 8.48 -11.10 -1.52
C ARG A 115 9.09 -11.90 -2.66
N TRP A 116 9.40 -13.17 -2.41
CA TRP A 116 10.03 -14.08 -3.37
C TRP A 116 9.20 -15.35 -3.48
N VAL A 117 9.03 -15.84 -4.69
CA VAL A 117 8.34 -17.11 -4.99
C VAL A 117 9.21 -17.99 -5.87
N PRO A 118 9.16 -19.32 -5.70
CA PRO A 118 9.90 -20.23 -6.57
C PRO A 118 9.28 -20.22 -7.96
N VAL A 119 10.11 -20.04 -8.98
CA VAL A 119 9.76 -20.30 -10.37
C VAL A 119 9.65 -21.81 -10.51
N ASN A 120 8.46 -22.32 -10.79
CA ASN A 120 8.31 -23.70 -11.27
C ASN A 120 8.96 -23.78 -12.65
N THR A 121 10.27 -24.01 -12.69
CA THR A 121 10.93 -24.49 -13.90
C THR A 121 10.38 -25.89 -14.15
N GLY A 122 9.41 -25.98 -15.07
CA GLY A 122 8.81 -27.24 -15.48
C GLY A 122 9.94 -28.24 -15.72
N ALA A 123 9.96 -29.31 -14.93
CA ALA A 123 10.85 -30.42 -15.19
C ALA A 123 10.64 -30.82 -16.66
N PRO A 124 11.68 -30.94 -17.49
CA PRO A 124 11.53 -31.64 -18.75
C PRO A 124 11.07 -33.04 -18.37
N HIS A 125 9.80 -33.36 -18.66
CA HIS A 125 9.28 -34.70 -18.51
C HIS A 125 10.18 -35.61 -19.35
N ALA A 126 11.05 -36.36 -18.68
CA ALA A 126 11.87 -37.38 -19.28
C ALA A 126 10.99 -38.58 -19.62
N PHE A 127 10.20 -38.51 -20.70
CA PHE A 127 9.63 -39.67 -21.39
C PHE A 127 9.37 -39.35 -22.86
N SER A 128 10.25 -39.84 -23.74
CA SER A 128 9.95 -40.68 -24.93
C SER A 128 11.25 -41.09 -25.59
#